data_AF-A0A1Q9CIS1-F1
#
_entry.id   AF-A0A1Q9CIS1-F1
#
_cell.length_a   1.000
_cell.length_b   1.000
_cell.length_c   1.000
_cell.angle_alpha   90.00
_cell.angle_beta   90.00
_cell.angle_gamma   90.00
#
_symmetry.space_group_name_H-M   'P 1'
#
loop_
_entity.id
_entity.type
_entity.pdbx_description
1 polymer ?
#
loop_
_entity_poly.entity_id
_entity_poly.type
_entity_poly.pdbx_seq_one_letter_code
_entity_poly.pdbx_strand_id
1 'polypeptide(L)'
;MSLQDVNARSAPSGMFLWQCRLARARVAMVGFPASTMMSRLRASMPGITPLGYVALVGCEELTKLFLEHGAESVPNERGDLPEDLARHNHHCHLLPLLDTFPT
;
A
#
# COMPACT_ATOMS: atom_id res chain seq x y z
N MET A 1 -18.89 17.60 8.49
CA MET A 1 -17.69 16.75 8.33
C MET A 1 -17.56 16.41 6.86
N SER A 2 -16.67 17.07 6.12
CA SER A 2 -16.46 16.72 4.72
C SER A 2 -15.83 15.33 4.66
N LEU A 3 -16.52 14.38 4.03
CA LEU A 3 -16.03 13.05 3.71
C LEU A 3 -14.65 13.17 3.07
N GLN A 4 -13.60 12.90 3.85
CA GLN A 4 -12.27 12.67 3.29
C GLN A 4 -12.40 11.43 2.41
N ASP A 5 -12.07 11.58 1.14
CA ASP A 5 -12.08 10.48 0.17
C ASP A 5 -11.24 9.31 0.72
N VAL A 6 -11.92 8.21 1.06
CA VAL A 6 -11.32 7.01 1.65
C VAL A 6 -10.35 6.32 0.67
N ASN A 7 -10.47 6.64 -0.62
CA ASN A 7 -9.64 6.13 -1.71
C ASN A 7 -8.59 7.16 -2.18
N ALA A 8 -8.38 8.25 -1.41
CA ALA A 8 -7.41 9.28 -1.77
C ALA A 8 -6.01 8.68 -2.00
N ARG A 9 -5.43 8.99 -3.17
CA ARG A 9 -4.11 8.49 -3.58
C ARG A 9 -3.03 9.45 -3.10
N SER A 10 -1.98 8.91 -2.48
CA SER A 10 -0.85 9.73 -2.05
C SER A 10 -0.09 10.29 -3.26
N ALA A 11 0.24 11.58 -3.22
CA ALA A 11 0.99 12.30 -4.25
C ALA A 11 2.26 12.91 -3.63
N PRO A 12 3.30 12.10 -3.34
CA PRO A 12 4.54 12.61 -2.78
C PRO A 12 5.20 13.59 -3.75
N SER A 13 5.82 14.64 -3.22
CA SER A 13 6.44 15.71 -4.01
C SER A 13 7.85 16.05 -3.50
N GLY A 14 8.57 16.86 -4.28
CA GLY A 14 9.91 17.36 -3.93
C GLY A 14 10.93 16.26 -3.62
N MET A 15 11.71 16.46 -2.55
CA MET A 15 12.74 15.52 -2.10
C MET A 15 12.17 14.14 -1.77
N PHE A 16 10.95 14.09 -1.21
CA PHE A 16 10.35 12.82 -0.82
C PHE A 16 9.99 11.96 -2.04
N LEU A 17 9.48 12.58 -3.11
CA LEU A 17 9.25 11.89 -4.39
C LEU A 17 10.54 11.28 -4.95
N TRP A 18 11.64 12.02 -4.88
CA TRP A 18 12.96 11.53 -5.30
C TRP A 18 13.39 10.30 -4.51
N GLN A 19 13.21 10.32 -3.18
CA GLN A 19 13.51 9.16 -2.33
C GLN A 19 12.62 7.96 -2.67
N CYS A 20 11.34 8.18 -2.98
CA CYS A 20 10.43 7.12 -3.41
C CYS A 20 10.88 6.49 -4.74
N ARG A 21 11.31 7.30 -5.72
CA ARG A 21 11.83 6.82 -7.00
C ARG A 21 13.10 5.99 -6.84
N LEU A 22 14.05 6.46 -6.02
CA LEU A 22 15.27 5.70 -5.71
C LEU A 22 14.96 4.39 -4.98
N ALA A 23 14.03 4.41 -4.03
CA ALA A 23 13.57 3.21 -3.35
C ALA A 23 12.95 2.22 -4.35
N ARG A 24 12.13 2.70 -5.29
CA ARG A 24 11.52 1.85 -6.34
C ARG A 24 12.59 1.19 -7.21
N ALA A 25 13.60 1.92 -7.64
CA ALA A 25 14.73 1.36 -8.39
C ALA A 25 15.49 0.31 -7.55
N ARG A 26 15.73 0.59 -6.27
CA ARG A 26 16.41 -0.34 -5.36
C ARG A 26 15.65 -1.64 -5.17
N VAL A 27 14.34 -1.59 -4.91
CA VAL A 27 13.53 -2.80 -4.71
C VAL A 27 13.41 -3.61 -6.00
N ALA A 28 13.45 -2.98 -7.18
CA ALA A 28 13.46 -3.68 -8.46
C ALA A 28 14.77 -4.47 -8.68
N MET A 29 15.90 -3.97 -8.18
CA MET A 29 17.19 -4.66 -8.28
C MET A 29 17.35 -5.79 -7.25
N VAL A 30 16.97 -5.53 -5.99
CA VAL A 30 17.23 -6.46 -4.86
C VAL A 30 16.06 -7.42 -4.62
N GLY A 31 14.89 -7.13 -5.18
CA GLY A 31 13.63 -7.80 -4.89
C GLY A 31 12.88 -7.10 -3.75
N PHE A 32 11.56 -6.97 -3.91
CA PHE A 32 10.72 -6.27 -2.94
C PHE A 32 10.71 -6.96 -1.57
N PRO A 33 10.44 -8.28 -1.43
CA PRO A 33 10.45 -8.94 -0.11
C PRO A 33 11.82 -8.91 0.60
N ALA A 34 12.92 -8.94 -0.18
CA ALA A 34 14.29 -8.90 0.35
C ALA A 34 14.74 -7.49 0.79
N SER A 35 13.97 -6.45 0.47
CA SER A 35 14.32 -5.07 0.80
C SER A 35 13.91 -4.70 2.23
N THR A 36 14.58 -3.71 2.83
CA THR A 36 14.21 -3.22 4.17
C THR A 36 12.80 -2.64 4.19
N MET A 37 12.13 -2.69 5.35
CA MET A 37 10.80 -2.12 5.52
C MET A 37 10.71 -0.67 5.03
N MET A 38 11.69 0.17 5.36
CA MET A 38 11.74 1.56 4.90
C MET A 38 11.84 1.68 3.37
N SER A 39 12.59 0.78 2.72
CA SER A 39 12.71 0.75 1.26
C SER A 39 11.39 0.32 0.61
N ARG A 40 10.73 -0.71 1.17
CA ARG A 40 9.42 -1.18 0.70
C ARG A 40 8.33 -0.12 0.86
N LEU A 41 8.30 0.57 2.00
CA LEU A 41 7.39 1.67 2.26
C LEU A 41 7.58 2.77 1.21
N ARG A 42 8.78 3.35 1.10
CA ARG A 42 9.06 4.43 0.14
C ARG A 42 8.80 4.04 -1.31
N ALA A 43 9.11 2.81 -1.69
CA ALA A 43 8.85 2.31 -3.05
C ALA A 43 7.35 2.19 -3.35
N SER A 44 6.51 1.99 -2.33
CA SER A 44 5.05 1.81 -2.45
C SER A 44 4.27 3.10 -2.27
N MET A 45 4.86 4.13 -1.63
CA MET A 45 4.17 5.38 -1.29
C MET A 45 3.48 6.07 -2.47
N PRO A 46 4.12 6.27 -3.65
CA PRO A 46 3.46 7.00 -4.73
C PRO A 46 2.17 6.30 -5.19
N GLY A 47 1.06 7.02 -5.14
CA GLY A 47 -0.28 6.52 -5.47
C GLY A 47 -0.91 5.56 -4.46
N ILE A 48 -0.27 5.29 -3.31
CA ILE A 48 -0.83 4.40 -2.28
C ILE A 48 -2.13 5.00 -1.72
N THR A 49 -3.14 4.17 -1.52
CA THR A 49 -4.38 4.52 -0.81
C THR A 49 -4.25 4.23 0.69
N PRO A 50 -5.14 4.75 1.55
CA PRO A 50 -5.19 4.36 2.96
C PRO A 50 -5.26 2.85 3.17
N LEU A 51 -6.08 2.14 2.38
CA LEU A 51 -6.18 0.68 2.43
C LEU A 51 -4.86 -0.01 2.05
N GLY A 52 -4.19 0.45 0.99
CA GLY A 52 -2.88 -0.06 0.61
C GLY A 52 -1.81 0.18 1.68
N TYR A 53 -1.85 1.32 2.37
CA TYR A 53 -0.91 1.63 3.45
C TYR A 53 -1.09 0.71 4.66
N VAL A 54 -2.33 0.49 5.12
CA VAL A 54 -2.57 -0.40 6.27
C VAL A 54 -2.28 -1.86 5.93
N ALA A 55 -2.50 -2.28 4.68
CA ALA A 55 -2.12 -3.60 4.20
C ALA A 55 -0.59 -3.80 4.17
N LEU A 56 0.17 -2.77 3.78
CA LEU A 56 1.64 -2.77 3.85
C LEU A 56 2.15 -2.91 5.29
N VAL A 57 1.49 -2.28 6.26
CA VAL A 57 1.90 -2.25 7.68
C VAL A 57 1.36 -3.46 8.48
N GLY A 58 0.26 -4.08 8.02
CA GLY A 58 -0.31 -5.27 8.64
C GLY A 58 -1.35 -5.02 9.74
N CYS A 59 -1.98 -3.83 9.78
CA CYS A 59 -2.95 -3.47 10.80
C CYS A 59 -4.37 -3.92 10.44
N GLU A 60 -4.86 -4.97 11.10
CA GLU A 60 -6.16 -5.58 10.81
C GLU A 60 -7.34 -4.68 11.18
N GLU A 61 -7.27 -4.00 12.32
CA GLU A 61 -8.34 -3.13 12.81
C GLU A 61 -8.60 -1.97 11.86
N LEU A 62 -7.53 -1.30 11.41
CA LEU A 62 -7.66 -0.22 10.42
C LEU A 62 -8.05 -0.76 9.05
N THR A 63 -7.62 -1.96 8.67
CA THR A 63 -8.04 -2.60 7.42
C THR A 63 -9.56 -2.79 7.40
N LYS A 64 -10.13 -3.36 8.47
CA LYS A 64 -11.60 -3.50 8.61
C LYS A 64 -12.31 -2.14 8.58
N LEU A 65 -11.81 -1.18 9.36
CA LEU A 65 -12.39 0.16 9.42
C LEU A 65 -12.47 0.82 8.03
N PHE A 66 -11.39 0.77 7.24
CA PHE A 66 -11.38 1.36 5.90
C PHE A 66 -12.31 0.61 4.94
N LEU A 67 -12.36 -0.73 5.00
CA LEU A 67 -13.28 -1.53 4.18
C LEU A 67 -14.76 -1.22 4.52
N GLU A 68 -15.10 -1.11 5.80
CA GLU A 68 -16.45 -0.72 6.26
C GLU A 68 -16.89 0.67 5.74
N HIS A 69 -15.93 1.56 5.49
CA HIS A 69 -16.17 2.90 4.94
C HIS A 69 -16.06 2.98 3.40
N GLY A 70 -16.01 1.84 2.71
CA GLY A 70 -16.02 1.78 1.24
C GLY A 70 -14.66 1.95 0.59
N ALA A 71 -13.57 1.63 1.28
CA ALA A 71 -12.25 1.59 0.66
C ALA A 71 -12.18 0.50 -0.43
N GLU A 72 -11.64 0.86 -1.58
CA GLU A 72 -11.51 0.00 -2.75
C GLU A 72 -10.07 -0.55 -2.87
N SER A 73 -9.96 -1.73 -3.48
CA SER A 73 -8.68 -2.36 -3.79
C SER A 73 -8.05 -1.72 -5.04
N VAL A 74 -7.42 -0.57 -4.85
CA VAL A 74 -6.81 0.23 -5.93
C VAL A 74 -5.28 0.08 -5.91
N PRO A 75 -4.63 -0.18 -7.05
CA PRO A 75 -3.18 -0.34 -7.09
C PRO A 75 -2.44 1.01 -6.94
N ASN A 76 -1.29 0.95 -6.26
CA ASN A 76 -0.35 2.07 -6.19
C ASN A 76 0.33 2.33 -7.57
N GLU A 77 1.22 3.32 -7.67
CA GLU A 77 1.92 3.60 -8.94
C GLU A 77 3.04 2.60 -9.30
N ARG A 78 3.37 1.65 -8.42
CA ARG A 78 4.22 0.49 -8.75
C ARG A 78 3.37 -0.67 -9.31
N GLY A 79 2.05 -0.61 -9.14
CA GLY A 79 1.10 -1.61 -9.62
C GLY A 79 0.65 -2.61 -8.56
N ASP A 80 1.07 -2.48 -7.31
CA ASP A 80 0.67 -3.41 -6.25
C ASP A 80 -0.72 -3.06 -5.72
N LEU A 81 -1.59 -4.07 -5.65
CA LEU A 81 -2.83 -4.01 -4.89
C LEU A 81 -2.54 -4.04 -3.38
N PRO A 82 -3.49 -3.59 -2.53
CA PRO A 82 -3.40 -3.78 -1.09
C PRO A 82 -3.06 -5.22 -0.69
N GLU A 83 -3.66 -6.22 -1.34
CA GLU A 83 -3.36 -7.64 -1.07
C GLU A 83 -1.92 -8.04 -1.41
N ASP A 84 -1.33 -7.50 -2.49
CA ASP A 84 0.07 -7.73 -2.84
C ASP A 84 1.00 -7.15 -1.78
N LEU A 85 0.68 -5.94 -1.30
CA LEU A 85 1.45 -5.30 -0.23
C LEU A 85 1.39 -6.11 1.06
N ALA A 86 0.23 -6.67 1.43
CA ALA A 86 0.10 -7.56 2.58
C ALA A 86 0.89 -8.87 2.37
N ARG A 87 0.74 -9.52 1.20
CA ARG A 87 1.42 -10.77 0.84
C ARG A 87 2.93 -10.63 0.89
N HIS A 88 3.48 -9.58 0.28
CA HIS A 88 4.91 -9.32 0.26
C HIS A 88 5.51 -8.92 1.62
N ASN A 89 4.70 -8.43 2.56
CA ASN A 89 5.13 -8.10 3.92
C ASN A 89 4.77 -9.19 4.95
N HIS A 90 4.31 -10.36 4.49
CA HIS A 90 3.93 -11.50 5.33
C HIS A 90 2.75 -11.23 6.27
N HIS A 91 1.86 -10.31 5.91
CA HIS A 91 0.62 -10.02 6.64
C HIS A 91 -0.52 -10.91 6.12
N CYS A 92 -0.30 -12.22 6.13
CA CYS A 92 -1.21 -13.21 5.54
C CYS A 92 -2.59 -13.25 6.21
N HIS A 93 -2.69 -12.81 7.47
CA HIS A 93 -3.95 -12.69 8.21
C HIS A 93 -4.91 -11.65 7.60
N LEU A 94 -4.40 -10.70 6.80
CA LEU A 94 -5.23 -9.72 6.10
C LEU A 94 -5.79 -10.24 4.77
N LEU A 95 -5.23 -11.31 4.19
CA LEU A 95 -5.65 -11.78 2.87
C LEU A 95 -7.14 -12.14 2.82
N PRO A 96 -7.74 -12.84 3.81
CA PRO A 96 -9.17 -13.10 3.80
C PRO A 96 -10.05 -11.84 3.84
N LEU A 97 -9.51 -10.70 4.31
CA LEU A 97 -10.23 -9.42 4.34
C LEU A 97 -10.07 -8.66 3.02
N LEU A 98 -8.95 -8.85 2.31
CA LEU A 98 -8.59 -8.11 1.09
C LEU A 98 -8.97 -8.86 -0.20
N ASP A 99 -9.13 -10.18 -0.15
CA ASP A 99 -9.49 -11.08 -1.26
C ASP A 99 -10.99 -11.08 -1.61
N THR A 100 -11.78 -10.16 -1.03
CA THR A 100 -13.26 -10.25 -1.00
C THR A 100 -14.03 -9.54 -2.11
N PHE A 101 -13.40 -9.07 -3.19
CA PHE A 101 -14.16 -8.60 -4.37
C PHE A 101 -13.45 -8.97 -5.68
N PRO A 102 -13.66 -10.18 -6.21
CA PRO A 102 -13.42 -10.42 -7.63
C PRO A 102 -14.38 -9.54 -8.44
N THR A 103 -13.83 -8.90 -9.46
CA THR A 103 -14.53 -8.11 -10.47
C THR A 103 -15.52 -8.94 -11.29
#